data_AF-A0AAU4E566-F1
#
_entry.id   AF-A0AAU4E566-F1
#
_cell.length_a   1.000
_cell.length_b   1.000
_cell.length_c   1.000
_cell.angle_alpha   90.00
_cell.angle_beta   90.00
_cell.angle_gamma   90.00
#
_symmetry.space_group_name_H-M   'P 1'
#
loop_
_entity.id
_entity.type
_entity.pdbx_description
1 polymer ?
#
loop_
_entity_poly.entity_id
_entity_poly.type
_entity_poly.pdbx_seq_one_letter_code
_entity_poly.pdbx_strand_id
1 'polypeptide(L)'
;MSLTDELLRPLQASPAKPLITHYDDQLGSRVELSVATTVNWAAKTANWLTEEFDVEPGDPVAVQLPAHWQTVGVLLGAWWCGARVVTEGSGARVAFVGPDDPEPTGAAATAVVTLDPMGRGLDEPPGGGAFDYLTEARLAGDQYRPLFPIPGDTAALFESTVDEILAEARARAAKLGLTADDRVLSTRDWSGPEGILDGLLVPLAAGAHLVHVSNADPAKLAARRDAERTTADLPA
;
A
#
# COMPACT_ATOMS: atom_id res chain seq x y z
N MET A 1 11.86 -3.74 13.96
CA MET A 1 11.94 -2.94 12.72
C MET A 1 10.54 -2.90 12.15
N SER A 2 10.13 -1.85 11.46
CA SER A 2 8.77 -1.81 10.93
C SER A 2 8.58 -2.83 9.81
N LEU A 3 7.33 -3.22 9.57
CA LEU A 3 6.95 -4.13 8.47
C LEU A 3 7.46 -3.61 7.12
N THR A 4 7.33 -2.31 6.84
CA THR A 4 7.83 -1.68 5.60
C THR A 4 9.34 -1.76 5.45
N ASP A 5 10.10 -1.52 6.52
CA ASP A 5 11.56 -1.56 6.48
C ASP A 5 12.05 -2.99 6.21
N GLU A 6 11.42 -4.01 6.82
CA GLU A 6 11.70 -5.42 6.58
C GLU A 6 11.43 -5.86 5.12
N LEU A 7 10.36 -5.33 4.50
CA LEU A 7 9.98 -5.67 3.13
C LEU A 7 10.80 -4.92 2.08
N LEU A 8 11.03 -3.61 2.26
CA LEU A 8 11.64 -2.77 1.24
C LEU A 8 13.16 -2.73 1.30
N ARG A 9 13.77 -2.87 2.48
CA ARG A 9 15.23 -2.76 2.63
C ARG A 9 16.01 -3.71 1.70
N PRO A 10 15.66 -5.01 1.57
CA PRO A 10 16.36 -5.90 0.66
C PRO A 10 16.32 -5.44 -0.81
N LEU A 11 15.25 -4.75 -1.21
CA LEU A 11 15.00 -4.33 -2.59
C LEU A 11 15.79 -3.08 -2.98
N GLN A 12 16.18 -2.27 -2.00
CA GLN A 12 16.90 -1.01 -2.24
C GLN A 12 18.30 -1.19 -2.85
N ALA A 13 18.84 -2.42 -2.89
CA ALA A 13 20.05 -2.73 -3.65
C ALA A 13 19.87 -2.55 -5.17
N SER A 14 18.63 -2.46 -5.67
CA SER A 14 18.30 -2.24 -7.08
C SER A 14 17.18 -1.23 -7.24
N PRO A 15 17.41 0.05 -6.90
CA PRO A 15 16.36 1.06 -6.74
C PRO A 15 15.58 1.37 -8.02
N ALA A 16 16.20 1.18 -9.19
CA ALA A 16 15.59 1.42 -10.49
C ALA A 16 14.74 0.24 -11.01
N LYS A 17 14.74 -0.93 -10.34
CA LYS A 17 13.94 -2.08 -10.77
C LYS A 17 12.44 -1.78 -10.58
N PRO A 18 11.57 -2.21 -11.50
CA PRO A 18 10.11 -2.19 -11.29
C PRO A 18 9.73 -3.03 -10.07
N LEU A 19 8.82 -2.51 -9.25
CA LEU A 19 8.33 -3.20 -8.05
C LEU A 19 6.81 -3.37 -8.07
N ILE A 20 6.08 -2.36 -8.54
CA ILE A 20 4.62 -2.36 -8.64
C ILE A 20 4.25 -1.93 -10.04
N THR A 21 3.52 -2.78 -10.77
CA THR A 21 2.77 -2.38 -11.97
C THR A 21 1.29 -2.45 -11.64
N HIS A 22 0.57 -1.39 -11.90
CA HIS A 22 -0.86 -1.30 -11.70
C HIS A 22 -1.56 -1.10 -13.05
N TYR A 23 -2.56 -1.92 -13.31
CA TYR A 23 -3.51 -1.78 -14.40
C TYR A 23 -4.88 -1.49 -13.84
N ASP A 24 -5.62 -0.65 -14.55
CA ASP A 24 -7.09 -0.61 -14.45
C ASP A 24 -7.67 -0.92 -15.83
N ASP A 25 -8.30 -2.08 -15.97
CA ASP A 25 -8.83 -2.54 -17.26
C ASP A 25 -10.10 -1.81 -17.70
N GLN A 26 -10.81 -1.16 -16.77
CA GLN A 26 -11.98 -0.32 -17.06
C GLN A 26 -11.55 1.08 -17.53
N LEU A 27 -10.58 1.69 -16.85
CA LEU A 27 -10.02 2.99 -17.22
C LEU A 27 -8.99 2.89 -18.36
N GLY A 28 -8.49 1.68 -18.65
CA GLY A 28 -7.45 1.45 -19.65
C GLY A 28 -6.07 2.00 -19.24
N SER A 29 -5.83 2.19 -17.95
CA SER A 29 -4.58 2.78 -17.44
C SER A 29 -3.52 1.72 -17.14
N ARG A 30 -2.25 2.14 -17.20
CA ARG A 30 -1.08 1.37 -16.75
C ARG A 30 -0.10 2.31 -16.06
N VAL A 31 0.27 1.99 -14.83
CA VAL A 31 1.24 2.74 -14.03
C VAL A 31 2.30 1.77 -13.54
N GLU A 32 3.58 2.15 -13.62
CA GLU A 32 4.68 1.35 -13.12
C GLU A 32 5.52 2.18 -12.14
N LEU A 33 5.77 1.64 -10.95
CA LEU A 33 6.60 2.22 -9.92
C LEU A 33 7.87 1.39 -9.78
N SER A 34 9.02 2.08 -9.79
CA SER A 34 10.29 1.48 -9.38
C SER A 34 10.33 1.28 -7.87
N VAL A 35 11.26 0.47 -7.37
CA VAL A 35 11.55 0.34 -5.93
C VAL A 35 11.74 1.73 -5.30
N ALA A 36 12.54 2.60 -5.91
CA ALA A 36 12.79 3.95 -5.40
C ALA A 36 11.50 4.79 -5.33
N THR A 37 10.65 4.71 -6.37
CA THR A 37 9.39 5.46 -6.39
C THR A 37 8.43 4.96 -5.31
N THR A 38 8.33 3.65 -5.11
CA THR A 38 7.51 3.06 -4.04
C THR A 38 8.03 3.45 -2.67
N VAL A 39 9.35 3.40 -2.45
CA VAL A 39 10.00 3.84 -1.21
C VAL A 39 9.70 5.32 -0.92
N ASN A 40 9.82 6.19 -1.92
CA ASN A 40 9.56 7.62 -1.75
C ASN A 40 8.09 7.90 -1.34
N TRP A 41 7.12 7.20 -1.96
CA TRP A 41 5.71 7.34 -1.59
C TRP A 41 5.43 6.84 -0.17
N ALA A 42 6.03 5.71 0.22
CA ALA A 42 5.91 5.20 1.58
C ALA A 42 6.53 6.17 2.60
N ALA A 43 7.71 6.73 2.31
CA ALA A 43 8.37 7.71 3.18
C ALA A 43 7.57 9.02 3.32
N LYS A 44 7.04 9.54 2.21
CA LYS A 44 6.16 10.72 2.21
C LYS A 44 4.93 10.54 3.08
N THR A 45 4.28 9.40 2.93
CA THR A 45 3.11 9.04 3.74
C THR A 45 3.47 8.92 5.21
N ALA A 46 4.58 8.25 5.53
CA ALA A 46 5.01 8.08 6.91
C ALA A 46 5.35 9.42 7.58
N ASN A 47 6.07 10.32 6.89
CA ASN A 47 6.33 11.68 7.37
C ASN A 47 5.01 12.44 7.58
N TRP A 48 4.11 12.45 6.59
CA TRP A 48 2.83 13.15 6.68
C TRP A 48 1.98 12.65 7.86
N LEU A 49 1.89 11.33 8.07
CA LEU A 49 1.18 10.74 9.21
C LEU A 49 1.80 11.15 10.56
N THR A 50 3.12 11.16 10.68
CA THR A 50 3.78 11.49 11.95
C THR A 50 3.85 12.99 12.23
N GLU A 51 4.07 13.81 11.21
CA GLU A 51 4.29 15.25 11.37
C GLU A 51 2.97 16.02 11.49
N GLU A 52 1.94 15.62 10.74
CA GLU A 52 0.67 16.35 10.71
C GLU A 52 -0.41 15.77 11.62
N PHE A 53 -0.33 14.47 11.94
CA PHE A 53 -1.36 13.78 12.73
C PHE A 53 -0.84 13.08 13.98
N ASP A 54 0.45 13.28 14.31
CA ASP A 54 1.10 12.68 15.48
C ASP A 54 0.85 11.17 15.60
N VAL A 55 0.84 10.45 14.47
CA VAL A 55 0.61 8.99 14.48
C VAL A 55 1.76 8.29 15.20
N GLU A 56 1.43 7.56 16.25
CA GLU A 56 2.38 6.77 17.04
C GLU A 56 2.30 5.27 16.71
N PRO A 57 3.33 4.47 17.05
CA PRO A 57 3.29 3.03 16.87
C PRO A 57 2.08 2.38 17.56
N GLY A 58 1.31 1.59 16.82
CA GLY A 58 0.07 0.96 17.27
C GLY A 58 -1.19 1.81 17.10
N ASP A 59 -1.07 3.10 16.76
CA ASP A 59 -2.25 3.93 16.49
C ASP A 59 -3.02 3.39 15.28
N PRO A 60 -4.36 3.34 15.36
CA PRO A 60 -5.20 2.91 14.25
C PRO A 60 -5.18 3.92 13.09
N VAL A 61 -4.85 3.44 11.89
CA VAL A 61 -5.01 4.16 10.63
C VAL A 61 -5.95 3.36 9.75
N ALA A 62 -7.09 3.95 9.39
CA ALA A 62 -8.08 3.30 8.56
C ALA A 62 -7.73 3.46 7.08
N VAL A 63 -7.70 2.36 6.34
CA VAL A 63 -7.44 2.37 4.89
C VAL A 63 -8.66 1.77 4.19
N GLN A 64 -9.51 2.65 3.68
CA GLN A 64 -10.75 2.34 2.96
C GLN A 64 -10.56 2.59 1.47
N LEU A 65 -9.50 1.99 0.92
CA LEU A 65 -9.08 2.17 -0.46
C LEU A 65 -9.12 0.84 -1.20
N PRO A 66 -9.45 0.84 -2.50
CA PRO A 66 -9.28 -0.35 -3.32
C PRO A 66 -7.81 -0.69 -3.52
N ALA A 67 -7.56 -1.87 -4.06
CA ALA A 67 -6.23 -2.26 -4.51
C ALA A 67 -5.78 -1.34 -5.66
N HIS A 68 -4.82 -0.46 -5.36
CA HIS A 68 -4.37 0.59 -6.28
C HIS A 68 -2.91 0.96 -5.97
N TRP A 69 -2.17 1.50 -6.95
CA TRP A 69 -0.77 1.86 -6.71
C TRP A 69 -0.62 2.93 -5.61
N GLN A 70 -1.58 3.86 -5.49
CA GLN A 70 -1.58 4.86 -4.41
C GLN A 70 -1.80 4.20 -3.04
N THR A 71 -2.69 3.21 -2.97
CA THR A 71 -2.95 2.41 -1.76
C THR A 71 -1.68 1.70 -1.26
N VAL A 72 -0.78 1.28 -2.18
CA VAL A 72 0.53 0.72 -1.79
C VAL A 72 1.36 1.73 -0.99
N GLY A 73 1.41 2.99 -1.47
CA GLY A 73 2.12 4.06 -0.78
C GLY A 73 1.53 4.35 0.61
N VAL A 74 0.20 4.40 0.70
CA VAL A 74 -0.55 4.60 1.96
C VAL A 74 -0.25 3.49 2.97
N LEU A 75 -0.43 2.23 2.56
CA LEU A 75 -0.23 1.06 3.42
C LEU A 75 1.22 0.96 3.90
N LEU A 76 2.19 1.05 2.97
CA LEU A 76 3.61 0.99 3.33
C LEU A 76 4.02 2.18 4.19
N GLY A 77 3.46 3.37 3.99
CA GLY A 77 3.73 4.51 4.87
C GLY A 77 3.21 4.33 6.29
N ALA A 78 1.94 3.92 6.42
CA ALA A 78 1.32 3.64 7.71
C ALA A 78 2.12 2.59 8.50
N TRP A 79 2.51 1.49 7.85
CA TRP A 79 3.36 0.50 8.50
C TRP A 79 4.77 1.00 8.78
N TRP A 80 5.32 1.92 7.99
CA TRP A 80 6.67 2.43 8.23
C TRP A 80 6.74 3.24 9.53
N CYS A 81 5.74 4.08 9.81
CA CYS A 81 5.61 4.78 11.09
C CYS A 81 5.11 3.90 12.25
N GLY A 82 4.79 2.62 11.97
CA GLY A 82 4.36 1.65 12.97
C GLY A 82 2.87 1.68 13.27
N ALA A 83 2.05 2.34 12.46
CA ALA A 83 0.61 2.37 12.62
C ALA A 83 -0.03 0.98 12.42
N ARG A 84 -1.18 0.79 13.06
CA ARG A 84 -2.04 -0.37 12.92
C ARG A 84 -3.07 -0.11 11.83
N VAL A 85 -2.93 -0.77 10.68
CA VAL A 85 -3.88 -0.66 9.58
C VAL A 85 -5.19 -1.38 9.92
N VAL A 86 -6.31 -0.67 9.78
CA VAL A 86 -7.68 -1.16 9.99
C VAL A 86 -8.59 -0.74 8.83
N THR A 87 -9.83 -1.24 8.77
CA THR A 87 -10.82 -0.85 7.74
C THR A 87 -11.89 0.10 8.24
N GLU A 88 -12.11 0.20 9.55
CA GLU A 88 -13.11 1.10 10.14
C GLU A 88 -12.45 2.39 10.62
N GLY A 89 -13.03 3.54 10.27
CA GLY A 89 -12.52 4.85 10.68
C GLY A 89 -12.81 5.19 12.14
N SER A 90 -13.79 4.56 12.79
CA SER A 90 -14.19 4.87 14.16
C SER A 90 -13.02 4.70 15.13
N GLY A 91 -12.55 5.81 15.70
CA GLY A 91 -11.41 5.83 16.62
C GLY A 91 -10.03 5.78 15.96
N ALA A 92 -9.96 5.81 14.62
CA ALA A 92 -8.72 5.96 13.88
C ALA A 92 -8.17 7.39 13.97
N ARG A 93 -6.83 7.54 13.95
CA ARG A 93 -6.17 8.84 13.82
C ARG A 93 -6.47 9.48 12.47
N VAL A 94 -6.31 8.69 11.42
CA VAL A 94 -6.53 9.09 10.03
C VAL A 94 -7.30 7.98 9.32
N ALA A 95 -8.31 8.36 8.54
CA ALA A 95 -8.96 7.48 7.58
C ALA A 95 -8.63 7.92 6.15
N PHE A 96 -7.99 7.04 5.38
CA PHE A 96 -7.79 7.20 3.95
C PHE A 96 -9.01 6.66 3.19
N VAL A 97 -9.65 7.51 2.40
CA VAL A 97 -10.87 7.20 1.64
C VAL A 97 -10.70 7.55 0.16
N GLY A 98 -11.48 6.90 -0.70
CA GLY A 98 -11.55 7.26 -2.11
C GLY A 98 -12.20 8.63 -2.34
N PRO A 99 -12.23 9.13 -3.59
CA PRO A 99 -12.82 10.43 -3.92
C PRO A 99 -14.36 10.43 -3.84
N ASP A 100 -14.98 9.25 -3.93
CA ASP A 100 -16.43 9.09 -3.94
C ASP A 100 -16.98 9.04 -2.51
N ASP A 101 -17.59 10.16 -2.09
CA ASP A 101 -18.37 10.39 -0.88
C ASP A 101 -17.63 10.11 0.46
N PRO A 102 -16.88 11.09 1.00
CA PRO A 102 -16.31 11.01 2.34
C PRO A 102 -17.43 11.19 3.38
N GLU A 103 -18.29 10.17 3.52
CA GLU A 103 -19.18 10.03 4.67
C GLU A 103 -18.35 10.15 5.97
N PRO A 104 -18.93 10.58 7.09
CA PRO A 104 -18.21 10.68 8.35
C PRO A 104 -17.59 9.33 8.73
N THR A 105 -16.26 9.24 8.60
CA THR A 105 -15.52 7.99 8.84
C THR A 105 -15.48 7.60 10.32
N GLY A 106 -15.73 8.56 11.21
CA GLY A 106 -15.51 8.42 12.66
C GLY A 106 -14.04 8.55 13.08
N ALA A 107 -13.14 8.84 12.14
CA ALA A 107 -11.73 9.12 12.41
C ALA A 107 -11.52 10.57 12.85
N ALA A 108 -10.40 10.83 13.51
CA ALA A 108 -10.03 12.20 13.90
C ALA A 108 -9.71 13.09 12.67
N ALA A 109 -9.15 12.51 11.61
CA ALA A 109 -8.93 13.16 10.33
C ALA A 109 -9.32 12.25 9.16
N THR A 110 -9.77 12.85 8.05
CA THR A 110 -10.10 12.12 6.81
C THR A 110 -9.22 12.61 5.67
N ALA A 111 -8.54 11.69 5.01
CA ALA A 111 -7.61 11.92 3.92
C ALA A 111 -8.19 11.35 2.63
N VAL A 112 -8.53 12.22 1.68
CA VAL A 112 -9.09 11.81 0.39
C VAL A 112 -7.95 11.47 -0.56
N VAL A 113 -8.02 10.26 -1.12
CA VAL A 113 -7.07 9.70 -2.08
C VAL A 113 -7.78 9.64 -3.42
N THR A 114 -7.31 10.41 -4.41
CA THR A 114 -8.00 10.59 -5.69
C THR A 114 -8.07 9.33 -6.55
N LEU A 115 -7.13 8.40 -6.36
CA LEU A 115 -6.96 7.22 -7.21
C LEU A 115 -6.74 7.57 -8.70
N ASP A 116 -6.37 8.82 -9.00
CA ASP A 116 -5.99 9.22 -10.36
C ASP A 116 -4.74 8.42 -10.80
N PRO A 117 -4.74 7.79 -11.99
CA PRO A 117 -3.60 6.99 -12.44
C PRO A 117 -2.29 7.78 -12.49
N MET A 118 -2.33 9.08 -12.73
CA MET A 118 -1.15 9.96 -12.77
C MET A 118 -0.83 10.60 -11.41
N GLY A 119 -1.59 10.26 -10.37
CA GLY A 119 -1.40 10.72 -9.01
C GLY A 119 -1.80 12.18 -8.80
N ARG A 120 -2.67 12.73 -9.63
CA ARG A 120 -3.15 14.11 -9.44
C ARG A 120 -3.94 14.23 -8.15
N GLY A 121 -3.78 15.36 -7.46
CA GLY A 121 -4.64 15.76 -6.35
C GLY A 121 -6.04 16.11 -6.82
N LEU A 122 -6.90 16.50 -5.90
CA LEU A 122 -8.25 16.94 -6.21
C LEU A 122 -8.21 18.29 -6.95
N ASP A 123 -9.15 18.49 -7.87
CA ASP A 123 -9.29 19.78 -8.56
C ASP A 123 -9.77 20.89 -7.62
N GLU A 124 -10.55 20.52 -6.60
CA GLU A 124 -11.05 21.41 -5.55
C GLU A 124 -10.75 20.81 -4.17
N PRO A 125 -10.52 21.65 -3.13
CA PRO A 125 -10.32 21.16 -1.77
C PRO A 125 -11.50 20.29 -1.31
N PRO A 126 -11.24 19.17 -0.61
CA PRO A 126 -12.31 18.30 -0.17
C PRO A 126 -13.19 18.98 0.90
N GLY A 127 -14.46 18.60 0.92
CA GLY A 127 -15.43 19.10 1.90
C GLY A 127 -15.15 18.58 3.33
N GLY A 128 -15.85 19.16 4.31
CA GLY A 128 -15.89 18.61 5.67
C GLY A 128 -14.59 18.72 6.48
N GLY A 129 -13.61 19.51 6.02
CA GLY A 129 -12.30 19.62 6.68
C GLY A 129 -11.39 18.41 6.43
N ALA A 130 -11.69 17.61 5.42
CA ALA A 130 -10.80 16.55 4.96
C ALA A 130 -9.55 17.13 4.26
N PHE A 131 -8.59 16.26 4.00
CA PHE A 131 -7.28 16.59 3.43
C PHE A 131 -7.14 15.98 2.04
N ASP A 132 -6.52 16.71 1.10
CA ASP A 132 -6.12 16.14 -0.19
C ASP A 132 -4.75 15.46 0.00
N TYR A 133 -4.79 14.15 0.24
CA TYR A 133 -3.59 13.38 0.54
C TYR A 133 -2.53 13.49 -0.56
N LEU A 134 -2.92 13.49 -1.84
CA LEU A 134 -1.96 13.48 -2.94
C LEU A 134 -1.23 14.82 -3.03
N THR A 135 -1.92 15.93 -2.79
CA THR A 135 -1.32 17.26 -2.76
C THR A 135 -0.40 17.43 -1.56
N GLU A 136 -0.84 16.98 -0.37
CA GLU A 136 -0.09 17.20 0.87
C GLU A 136 1.11 16.24 1.01
N ALA A 137 0.93 14.94 0.79
CA ALA A 137 2.02 13.98 0.92
C ALA A 137 3.18 14.26 -0.04
N ARG A 138 2.94 14.92 -1.19
CA ARG A 138 4.01 15.35 -2.10
C ARG A 138 4.97 16.33 -1.46
N LEU A 139 4.49 17.17 -0.54
CA LEU A 139 5.28 18.17 0.18
C LEU A 139 6.11 17.54 1.32
N ALA A 140 5.69 16.38 1.83
CA ALA A 140 6.40 15.65 2.87
C ALA A 140 7.77 15.13 2.40
N GLY A 141 8.67 14.86 3.35
CA GLY A 141 10.00 14.31 3.07
C GLY A 141 9.95 12.95 2.36
N ASP A 142 10.90 12.69 1.45
CA ASP A 142 11.02 11.42 0.72
C ASP A 142 11.98 10.42 1.36
N GLN A 143 12.50 10.75 2.54
CA GLN A 143 13.23 9.87 3.43
C GLN A 143 12.50 9.79 4.76
N TYR A 144 12.37 8.58 5.30
CA TYR A 144 11.71 8.37 6.59
C TYR A 144 12.52 7.43 7.46
N ARG A 145 12.59 7.75 8.75
CA ARG A 145 13.14 6.88 9.78
C ARG A 145 12.34 7.09 11.07
N PRO A 146 11.75 6.02 11.65
CA PRO A 146 11.11 6.11 12.95
C PRO A 146 12.06 6.69 14.00
N LEU A 147 11.55 7.58 14.87
CA LEU A 147 12.32 8.15 15.96
C LEU A 147 12.80 7.06 16.94
N PHE A 148 11.94 6.09 17.20
CA PHE A 148 12.23 4.91 18.00
C PHE A 148 12.03 3.64 17.16
N PRO A 149 12.79 2.56 17.43
CA PRO A 149 12.54 1.28 16.77
C PRO A 149 11.11 0.80 17.01
N ILE A 150 10.43 0.34 15.96
CA ILE A 150 9.12 -0.31 16.08
C ILE A 150 9.31 -1.74 16.59
N PRO A 151 8.78 -2.11 17.76
CA PRO A 151 8.82 -3.48 18.28
C PRO A 151 8.07 -4.46 17.38
N GLY A 152 8.55 -5.71 17.31
CA GLY A 152 7.96 -6.76 16.48
C GLY A 152 6.56 -7.21 16.93
N ASP A 153 6.24 -7.02 18.21
CA ASP A 153 4.93 -7.27 18.83
C ASP A 153 3.97 -6.08 18.72
N THR A 154 4.34 -5.01 17.99
CA THR A 154 3.41 -3.91 17.66
C THR A 154 2.35 -4.41 16.69
N ALA A 155 1.08 -4.16 16.99
CA ALA A 155 -0.02 -4.45 16.08
C ALA A 155 0.11 -3.63 14.78
N ALA A 156 0.07 -4.29 13.63
CA ALA A 156 0.37 -3.70 12.32
C ALA A 156 -0.77 -3.84 11.32
N LEU A 157 -1.46 -4.99 11.30
CA LEU A 157 -2.60 -5.23 10.42
C LEU A 157 -3.71 -5.88 11.23
N PHE A 158 -4.73 -5.10 11.57
CA PHE A 158 -5.75 -5.47 12.55
C PHE A 158 -5.07 -5.91 13.87
N GLU A 159 -5.43 -7.07 14.39
CA GLU A 159 -4.86 -7.61 15.64
C GLU A 159 -3.51 -8.29 15.44
N SER A 160 -3.06 -8.49 14.19
CA SER A 160 -1.79 -9.16 13.90
C SER A 160 -0.61 -8.21 14.04
N THR A 161 0.43 -8.70 14.69
CA THR A 161 1.69 -7.97 14.94
C THR A 161 2.60 -7.93 13.72
N VAL A 162 3.61 -7.06 13.74
CA VAL A 162 4.65 -7.00 12.69
C VAL A 162 5.30 -8.37 12.48
N ASP A 163 5.71 -9.05 13.56
CA ASP A 163 6.41 -10.33 13.48
C ASP A 163 5.51 -11.44 12.93
N GLU A 164 4.24 -11.49 13.35
CA GLU A 164 3.27 -12.48 12.85
C GLU A 164 3.00 -12.29 11.35
N ILE A 165 2.77 -11.05 10.91
CA ILE A 165 2.51 -10.75 9.50
C ILE A 165 3.74 -11.07 8.63
N LEU A 166 4.95 -10.73 9.08
CA LEU A 166 6.17 -11.08 8.36
C LEU A 166 6.39 -12.58 8.26
N ALA A 167 6.18 -13.31 9.36
CA ALA A 167 6.30 -14.76 9.38
C ALA A 167 5.30 -15.41 8.41
N GLU A 168 4.04 -14.98 8.47
CA GLU A 168 2.97 -15.52 7.63
C GLU A 168 3.19 -15.18 6.15
N ALA A 169 3.52 -13.93 5.82
CA ALA A 169 3.78 -13.52 4.44
C ALA A 169 4.93 -14.32 3.81
N ARG A 170 6.03 -14.52 4.55
CA ARG A 170 7.18 -15.32 4.12
C ARG A 170 6.83 -16.80 3.97
N ALA A 171 6.04 -17.35 4.90
CA ALA A 171 5.60 -18.75 4.84
C ALA A 171 4.69 -19.01 3.63
N ARG A 172 3.74 -18.10 3.34
CA ARG A 172 2.86 -18.19 2.17
C ARG A 172 3.63 -18.00 0.87
N ALA A 173 4.54 -17.03 0.79
CA ALA A 173 5.43 -16.86 -0.35
C ALA A 173 6.22 -18.15 -0.65
N ALA A 174 6.82 -18.76 0.36
CA ALA A 174 7.56 -20.02 0.22
C ALA A 174 6.65 -21.18 -0.23
N LYS A 175 5.43 -21.28 0.32
CA LYS A 175 4.45 -22.31 -0.09
C LYS A 175 4.01 -22.15 -1.55
N LEU A 176 3.92 -20.93 -2.03
CA LEU A 176 3.61 -20.61 -3.43
C LEU A 176 4.84 -20.73 -4.35
N GLY A 177 6.04 -20.92 -3.79
CA GLY A 177 7.29 -20.97 -4.53
C GLY A 177 7.74 -19.64 -5.12
N LEU A 178 7.23 -18.52 -4.58
CA LEU A 178 7.58 -17.18 -5.06
C LEU A 178 8.99 -16.78 -4.61
N THR A 179 9.69 -16.11 -5.51
CA THR A 179 11.07 -15.64 -5.34
C THR A 179 11.23 -14.21 -5.86
N ALA A 180 12.39 -13.60 -5.63
CA ALA A 180 12.69 -12.26 -6.12
C ALA A 180 12.82 -12.17 -7.66
N ASP A 181 12.89 -13.31 -8.36
CA ASP A 181 12.91 -13.37 -9.81
C ASP A 181 11.49 -13.39 -10.41
N ASP A 182 10.45 -13.54 -9.58
CA ASP A 182 9.08 -13.63 -10.03
C ASP A 182 8.45 -12.28 -10.33
N ARG A 183 7.55 -12.31 -11.32
CA ARG A 183 6.62 -11.23 -11.61
C ARG A 183 5.20 -11.77 -11.49
N VAL A 184 4.51 -11.36 -10.43
CA VAL A 184 3.25 -11.94 -9.98
C VAL A 184 2.08 -11.11 -10.49
N LEU A 185 1.24 -11.67 -11.36
CA LEU A 185 -0.03 -11.04 -11.72
C LEU A 185 -1.05 -11.29 -10.61
N SER A 186 -1.72 -10.24 -10.12
CA SER A 186 -2.73 -10.35 -9.07
C SER A 186 -3.99 -9.59 -9.45
N THR A 187 -5.15 -10.23 -9.24
CA THR A 187 -6.47 -9.58 -9.32
C THR A 187 -7.19 -9.57 -7.97
N ARG A 188 -6.49 -9.94 -6.89
CA ARG A 188 -7.08 -10.01 -5.55
C ARG A 188 -7.43 -8.62 -5.05
N ASP A 189 -8.63 -8.48 -4.50
CA ASP A 189 -8.95 -7.28 -3.74
C ASP A 189 -8.07 -7.19 -2.48
N TRP A 190 -7.92 -5.98 -1.96
CA TRP A 190 -7.25 -5.71 -0.70
C TRP A 190 -8.28 -5.38 0.40
N SER A 191 -9.46 -6.01 0.31
CA SER A 191 -10.48 -5.83 1.34
C SER A 191 -10.13 -6.69 2.56
N GLY A 192 -9.90 -6.02 3.69
CA GLY A 192 -9.55 -6.68 4.95
C GLY A 192 -8.13 -7.29 4.99
N PRO A 193 -7.81 -8.00 6.08
CA PRO A 193 -6.43 -8.42 6.37
C PRO A 193 -5.91 -9.48 5.40
N GLU A 194 -6.73 -10.47 5.04
CA GLU A 194 -6.34 -11.57 4.15
C GLU A 194 -6.09 -11.10 2.71
N GLY A 195 -6.92 -10.18 2.19
CA GLY A 195 -6.74 -9.60 0.86
C GLY A 195 -5.44 -8.79 0.77
N ILE A 196 -5.15 -7.97 1.78
CA ILE A 196 -3.90 -7.20 1.88
C ILE A 196 -2.69 -8.14 1.99
N LEU A 197 -2.78 -9.17 2.84
CA LEU A 197 -1.71 -10.13 3.06
C LEU A 197 -1.38 -10.88 1.76
N ASP A 198 -2.36 -11.57 1.18
CA ASP A 198 -2.14 -12.39 -0.02
C ASP A 198 -1.89 -11.56 -1.27
N GLY A 199 -2.58 -10.43 -1.42
CA GLY A 199 -2.55 -9.60 -2.63
C GLY A 199 -1.36 -8.66 -2.73
N LEU A 200 -0.74 -8.28 -1.60
CA LEU A 200 0.36 -7.31 -1.56
C LEU A 200 1.57 -7.80 -0.76
N LEU A 201 1.37 -8.20 0.50
CA LEU A 201 2.48 -8.49 1.41
C LEU A 201 3.23 -9.77 1.04
N VAL A 202 2.53 -10.82 0.58
CA VAL A 202 3.13 -12.09 0.13
C VAL A 202 4.08 -11.87 -1.06
N PRO A 203 3.69 -11.20 -2.17
CA PRO A 203 4.62 -10.85 -3.25
C PRO A 203 5.82 -10.03 -2.77
N LEU A 204 5.61 -9.01 -1.93
CA LEU A 204 6.70 -8.16 -1.44
C LEU A 204 7.65 -8.92 -0.50
N ALA A 205 7.14 -9.84 0.32
CA ALA A 205 7.94 -10.69 1.20
C ALA A 205 8.83 -11.67 0.42
N ALA A 206 8.41 -12.09 -0.78
CA ALA A 206 9.24 -12.83 -1.72
C ALA A 206 10.28 -11.95 -2.42
N GLY A 207 10.14 -10.63 -2.35
CA GLY A 207 10.89 -9.65 -3.14
C GLY A 207 10.48 -9.62 -4.62
N ALA A 208 9.31 -10.17 -4.95
CA ALA A 208 8.80 -10.27 -6.31
C ALA A 208 8.22 -8.94 -6.82
N HIS A 209 8.15 -8.78 -8.14
CA HIS A 209 7.43 -7.68 -8.76
C HIS A 209 5.92 -7.99 -8.80
N LEU A 210 5.10 -7.16 -8.17
CA LEU A 210 3.64 -7.26 -8.24
C LEU A 210 3.08 -6.52 -9.46
N VAL A 211 2.32 -7.23 -10.29
CA VAL A 211 1.48 -6.69 -11.37
C VAL A 211 0.02 -6.81 -10.92
N HIS A 212 -0.52 -5.76 -10.32
CA HIS A 212 -1.93 -5.74 -9.91
C HIS A 212 -2.83 -5.26 -11.05
N VAL A 213 -3.95 -5.96 -11.28
CA VAL A 213 -4.97 -5.60 -12.27
C VAL A 213 -6.29 -5.36 -11.57
N SER A 214 -6.66 -4.09 -11.41
CA SER A 214 -7.98 -3.67 -10.94
C SER A 214 -9.00 -3.73 -12.09
N ASN A 215 -10.28 -3.93 -11.73
CA ASN A 215 -11.37 -4.02 -12.69
C ASN A 215 -11.09 -5.01 -13.84
N ALA A 216 -10.43 -6.12 -13.50
CA ALA A 216 -9.84 -7.05 -14.45
C ALA A 216 -10.86 -7.57 -15.46
N ASP A 217 -10.55 -7.42 -16.74
CA ASP A 217 -11.30 -8.04 -17.82
C ASP A 217 -10.69 -9.41 -18.13
N PRO A 218 -11.40 -10.53 -17.91
CA PRO A 218 -10.88 -11.87 -18.16
C PRO A 218 -10.35 -12.05 -19.59
N ALA A 219 -10.92 -11.34 -20.58
CA ALA A 219 -10.49 -11.40 -21.96
C ALA A 219 -9.12 -10.72 -22.20
N LYS A 220 -8.71 -9.78 -21.34
CA LYS A 220 -7.43 -9.06 -21.44
C LYS A 220 -6.31 -9.73 -20.66
N LEU A 221 -6.62 -10.56 -19.66
CA LEU A 221 -5.61 -11.12 -18.74
C LEU A 221 -4.50 -11.91 -19.45
N ALA A 222 -4.80 -12.65 -20.52
CA ALA A 222 -3.76 -13.34 -21.30
C ALA A 222 -2.74 -12.34 -21.89
N ALA A 223 -3.24 -11.26 -22.50
CA ALA A 223 -2.38 -10.20 -23.04
C ALA A 223 -1.61 -9.46 -21.93
N ARG A 224 -2.18 -9.30 -20.72
CA ARG A 224 -1.46 -8.74 -19.57
C ARG A 224 -0.29 -9.62 -19.15
N ARG A 225 -0.49 -10.94 -19.05
CA ARG A 225 0.59 -11.90 -18.73
C ARG A 225 1.71 -11.84 -19.76
N ASP A 226 1.37 -11.81 -21.05
CA ASP A 226 2.36 -11.75 -22.13
C ASP A 226 3.15 -10.42 -22.12
N ALA A 227 2.45 -9.29 -21.98
CA ALA A 227 3.07 -7.97 -21.99
C ALA A 227 4.03 -7.78 -20.80
N GLU A 228 3.62 -8.23 -19.62
CA GLU A 228 4.42 -8.10 -18.41
C GLU A 228 5.43 -9.23 -18.22
N ARG A 229 5.25 -10.35 -18.92
CA ARG A 229 6.01 -11.60 -18.73
C ARG A 229 5.88 -12.12 -17.30
N THR A 230 4.64 -12.24 -16.83
CA THR A 230 4.37 -12.73 -15.47
C THR A 230 4.69 -14.22 -15.35
N THR A 231 5.16 -14.63 -14.18
CA THR A 231 5.63 -16.00 -13.89
C THR A 231 4.73 -16.74 -12.92
N ALA A 232 3.88 -16.01 -12.19
CA ALA A 232 2.90 -16.56 -11.26
C ALA A 232 1.62 -15.71 -11.25
N ASP A 233 0.51 -16.30 -10.80
CA ASP A 233 -0.80 -15.66 -10.70
C ASP A 233 -1.38 -15.79 -9.29
N LEU A 234 -2.01 -14.71 -8.82
CA LEU A 234 -2.83 -14.65 -7.62
C LEU A 234 -4.23 -14.14 -8.02
N PRO A 235 -5.10 -15.02 -8.57
CA PRO A 235 -6.47 -14.63 -8.90
C PRO A 235 -7.29 -14.38 -7.64
N ALA A 236 -8.41 -13.66 -7.83
CA ALA A 236 -9.45 -13.49 -6.82
C ALA A 236 -10.08 -14.83 -6.41
#